data_AF-A0A915NGN0-F1
#
_entry.id   AF-A0A915NGN0-F1
#
_cell.length_a   1.000
_cell.length_b   1.000
_cell.length_c   1.000
_cell.angle_alpha   90.00
_cell.angle_beta   90.00
_cell.angle_gamma   90.00
#
_symmetry.space_group_name_H-M   'P 1'
#
loop_
_entity.id
_entity.type
_entity.pdbx_description
1 polymer ?
#
loop_
_entity_poly.entity_id
_entity_poly.type
_entity_poly.pdbx_seq_one_letter_code
_entity_poly.pdbx_strand_id
1 'polypeptide(L)'
;MKGPFDGFLGFSQGASFIYLLLASNPSLNIRFVILFSGFKSLSSFHNQFNCVKICVKSLHIWGLNDEIVLPKRSEELAEELFKNAQICTHPGKHFFTNIASKSIPSEFSKATKIIANLTGKKEASVMVLVNAGNVGCFGGSNDPFIYAELQSVGGFTDPNKVTGEMTKLFTEHFGVPGSRVYMKLTGPDANQIACDGKLKG
;
A
#
# COMPACT_ATOMS: atom_id res chain seq x y z
N MET A 1 -12.29 -17.40 11.38
CA MET A 1 -11.81 -17.71 10.02
C MET A 1 -11.74 -19.23 9.89
N LYS A 2 -12.32 -19.83 8.84
CA LYS A 2 -12.30 -21.28 8.59
C LYS A 2 -11.43 -21.57 7.36
N GLY A 3 -10.34 -22.31 7.56
CA GLY A 3 -9.39 -22.76 6.53
C GLY A 3 -7.97 -22.82 7.12
N PRO A 4 -7.12 -23.80 6.75
CA PRO A 4 -5.72 -23.76 7.14
C PRO A 4 -5.02 -22.69 6.29
N PHE A 5 -4.67 -21.56 6.89
CA PHE A 5 -3.83 -20.55 6.25
C PHE A 5 -2.38 -20.81 6.66
N ASP A 6 -1.50 -21.03 5.69
CA ASP A 6 -0.09 -21.30 5.97
C ASP A 6 0.70 -20.05 6.36
N GLY A 7 0.22 -18.86 5.99
CA GLY A 7 0.95 -17.62 6.20
C GLY A 7 0.10 -16.37 6.11
N PHE A 8 0.68 -15.26 6.59
CA PHE A 8 0.11 -13.92 6.41
C PHE A 8 1.06 -13.01 5.63
N LEU A 9 0.47 -12.07 4.90
CA LEU A 9 1.19 -11.00 4.23
C LEU A 9 0.55 -9.66 4.59
N GLY A 10 1.37 -8.67 4.94
CA GLY A 10 0.88 -7.34 5.28
C GLY A 10 1.79 -6.23 4.78
N PHE A 11 1.18 -5.07 4.52
CA PHE A 11 1.86 -3.83 4.15
C PHE A 11 1.61 -2.78 5.22
N SER A 12 2.64 -2.02 5.61
CA SER A 12 2.53 -0.89 6.53
C SER A 12 1.77 -1.29 7.80
N GLN A 13 0.62 -0.67 8.09
CA GLN A 13 -0.23 -1.00 9.23
C GLN A 13 -0.75 -2.45 9.22
N GLY A 14 -0.93 -3.07 8.04
CA GLY A 14 -1.28 -4.48 7.93
C GLY A 14 -0.16 -5.40 8.42
N ALA A 15 1.10 -5.03 8.15
CA ALA A 15 2.25 -5.76 8.70
C ALA A 15 2.36 -5.57 10.22
N SER A 16 2.10 -4.36 10.73
CA SER A 16 2.03 -4.09 12.16
C SER A 16 0.92 -4.91 12.85
N PHE A 17 -0.24 -5.04 12.21
CA PHE A 17 -1.34 -5.85 12.73
C PHE A 17 -0.99 -7.34 12.79
N ILE A 18 -0.32 -7.89 11.77
CA ILE A 18 0.14 -9.29 11.80
C ILE A 18 1.09 -9.54 12.95
N TYR A 19 2.04 -8.62 13.20
CA TYR A 19 2.89 -8.68 14.39
C TYR A 19 2.06 -8.78 15.68
N LEU A 20 1.10 -7.87 15.88
CA LEU A 20 0.25 -7.86 17.08
C LEU A 20 -0.58 -9.13 17.20
N LEU A 21 -1.11 -9.64 16.09
CA LEU A 21 -1.87 -10.88 16.04
C LEU A 21 -1.02 -12.06 16.51
N LEU A 22 0.20 -12.18 16.00
CA LEU A 22 1.14 -13.23 16.41
C LEU A 22 1.57 -13.09 17.87
N ALA A 23 1.86 -11.87 18.33
CA ALA A 23 2.27 -11.61 19.71
C ALA A 23 1.15 -11.86 20.73
N SER A 24 -0.11 -11.58 20.35
CA SER A 24 -1.29 -11.80 21.20
C SER A 24 -1.85 -13.21 21.13
N ASN A 25 -1.52 -13.99 20.09
CA ASN A 25 -2.02 -15.34 19.88
C ASN A 25 -0.87 -16.32 19.60
N PRO A 26 -0.06 -16.68 20.61
CA PRO A 26 1.09 -17.59 20.41
C PRO A 26 0.69 -18.99 19.95
N SER A 27 -0.56 -19.41 20.20
CA SER A 27 -1.11 -20.68 19.73
C SER A 27 -1.54 -20.68 18.26
N LEU A 28 -1.44 -19.54 17.56
CA LEU A 28 -1.84 -19.43 16.17
C LEU A 28 -0.86 -20.20 15.27
N ASN A 29 -1.36 -21.24 14.60
CA ASN A 29 -0.55 -22.11 13.76
C ASN A 29 -0.29 -21.46 12.38
N ILE A 30 0.70 -20.57 12.31
CA ILE A 30 1.16 -19.90 11.09
C ILE A 30 2.57 -20.37 10.76
N ARG A 31 2.79 -20.80 9.52
CA ARG A 31 4.09 -21.30 9.06
C ARG A 31 5.06 -20.18 8.67
N PHE A 32 4.54 -19.08 8.11
CA PHE A 32 5.37 -17.95 7.72
C PHE A 32 4.62 -16.61 7.66
N VAL A 33 5.35 -15.49 7.69
CA VAL A 33 4.81 -14.16 7.39
C VAL A 33 5.70 -13.36 6.44
N ILE A 34 5.09 -12.47 5.65
CA ILE A 34 5.79 -11.52 4.78
C ILE A 34 5.31 -10.10 5.13
N LEU A 35 6.23 -9.24 5.54
CA LEU A 35 5.94 -7.95 6.14
C LEU A 35 6.62 -6.84 5.35
N PHE A 36 5.85 -6.06 4.60
CA PHE A 36 6.34 -4.90 3.84
C PHE A 36 6.20 -3.62 4.65
N SER A 37 7.28 -2.89 4.87
CA SER A 37 7.35 -1.64 5.63
C SER A 37 6.57 -1.70 6.95
N GLY A 38 6.62 -2.85 7.66
CA GLY A 38 5.96 -3.02 8.95
C GLY A 38 6.68 -2.26 10.06
N PHE A 39 5.95 -1.88 11.11
CA PHE A 39 6.53 -1.19 12.27
C PHE A 39 5.84 -1.61 13.57
N LYS A 40 6.53 -1.44 14.72
CA LYS A 40 5.90 -1.62 16.04
C LYS A 40 4.70 -0.69 16.17
N SER A 41 3.62 -1.18 16.77
CA SER A 41 2.41 -0.37 16.99
C SER A 41 2.74 0.95 17.70
N LEU A 42 2.11 2.04 17.24
CA LEU A 42 2.24 3.37 17.86
C LEU A 42 1.34 3.56 19.09
N SER A 43 0.38 2.66 19.31
CA SER A 43 -0.52 2.68 20.47
C SER A 43 0.18 2.13 21.71
N SER A 44 0.12 2.88 22.81
CA SER A 44 0.67 2.46 24.12
C SER A 44 -0.01 1.22 24.69
N PHE A 45 -1.28 0.96 24.35
CA PHE A 45 -2.00 -0.27 24.72
C PHE A 45 -1.31 -1.54 24.20
N HIS A 46 -0.49 -1.42 23.16
CA HIS A 46 0.19 -2.54 22.54
C HIS A 46 1.65 -2.69 23.01
N ASN A 47 2.14 -1.80 23.90
CA ASN A 47 3.53 -1.85 24.37
C ASN A 47 3.89 -3.18 25.04
N GLN A 48 2.92 -3.82 25.70
CA GLN A 48 3.09 -5.15 26.29
C GLN A 48 3.48 -6.24 25.28
N PHE A 49 3.16 -6.05 23.99
CA PHE A 49 3.53 -7.01 22.94
C PHE A 49 4.94 -6.77 22.40
N ASN A 50 5.54 -5.60 22.65
CA ASN A 50 6.89 -5.26 22.18
C ASN A 50 8.00 -6.02 22.95
N CYS A 51 7.66 -6.81 23.96
CA CYS A 51 8.61 -7.73 24.62
C CYS A 51 8.44 -9.19 24.19
N VAL A 52 7.43 -9.51 23.36
CA VAL A 52 7.14 -10.87 22.91
C VAL A 52 8.03 -11.20 21.71
N LYS A 53 8.83 -12.27 21.83
CA LYS A 53 9.65 -12.78 20.73
C LYS A 53 8.84 -13.75 19.86
N ILE A 54 8.70 -13.43 18.58
CA ILE A 54 7.98 -14.21 17.60
C ILE A 54 8.93 -15.19 16.91
N CYS A 55 8.58 -16.48 16.93
CA CYS A 55 9.38 -17.56 16.36
C CYS A 55 8.92 -18.01 14.96
N VAL A 56 7.91 -17.35 14.39
CA VAL A 56 7.39 -17.65 13.05
C VAL A 56 8.42 -17.22 11.99
N LYS A 57 8.62 -18.04 10.95
CA LYS A 57 9.48 -17.69 9.82
C LYS A 57 8.98 -16.40 9.18
N SER A 58 9.84 -15.41 9.05
CA SER A 58 9.43 -14.08 8.61
C SER A 58 10.35 -13.53 7.53
N LEU A 59 9.76 -12.90 6.53
CA LEU A 59 10.45 -12.07 5.54
C LEU A 59 10.00 -10.62 5.73
N HIS A 60 10.94 -9.74 6.02
CA HIS A 60 10.72 -8.31 6.20
C HIS A 60 11.31 -7.55 5.02
N ILE A 61 10.51 -6.68 4.41
CA ILE A 61 10.86 -5.97 3.19
C ILE A 61 10.62 -4.49 3.38
N TRP A 62 11.60 -3.62 3.11
CA TRP A 62 11.40 -2.17 3.15
C TRP A 62 12.34 -1.40 2.24
N GLY A 63 11.95 -0.17 1.89
CA GLY A 63 12.74 0.76 1.11
C GLY A 63 13.70 1.56 1.99
N LEU A 64 14.95 1.72 1.57
CA LEU A 64 15.96 2.52 2.29
C LEU A 64 15.67 4.02 2.25
N ASN A 65 14.87 4.47 1.28
CA ASN A 65 14.45 5.86 1.13
C ASN A 65 12.97 6.07 1.52
N ASP A 66 12.40 5.18 2.34
CA ASP A 66 11.02 5.29 2.82
C ASP A 66 10.89 6.45 3.82
N GLU A 67 10.14 7.49 3.41
CA GLU A 67 9.89 8.69 4.23
C GLU A 67 8.59 8.58 5.04
N ILE A 68 7.75 7.57 4.77
CA ILE A 68 6.46 7.36 5.45
C ILE A 68 6.65 6.42 6.64
N VAL A 69 7.23 5.24 6.40
CA VAL A 69 7.69 4.33 7.44
C VAL A 69 9.20 4.32 7.37
N LEU A 70 9.82 5.18 8.19
CA LEU A 70 11.28 5.29 8.25
C LEU A 70 11.91 3.88 8.36
N PRO A 71 12.95 3.55 7.56
CA PRO A 71 13.57 2.22 7.51
C PRO A 71 13.87 1.65 8.90
N LYS A 72 14.30 2.54 9.82
CA LYS A 72 14.60 2.19 11.20
C LYS A 72 13.45 1.51 11.92
N ARG A 73 12.20 1.91 11.67
CA ARG A 73 11.02 1.31 12.29
C ARG A 73 10.79 -0.14 11.84
N SER A 74 11.12 -0.45 10.59
CA SER A 74 11.02 -1.80 10.04
C SER A 74 12.18 -2.69 10.48
N GLU A 75 13.38 -2.12 10.54
CA GLU A 75 14.55 -2.76 11.14
C GLU A 75 14.29 -3.14 12.60
N GLU A 76 13.85 -2.20 13.43
CA GLU A 76 13.52 -2.43 14.83
C GLU A 76 12.43 -3.51 15.02
N LEU A 77 11.40 -3.52 14.17
CA LEU A 77 10.38 -4.57 14.22
C LEU A 77 10.99 -5.94 13.92
N ALA A 78 11.82 -6.05 12.88
CA ALA A 78 12.43 -7.30 12.46
C ALA A 78 13.43 -7.83 13.51
N GLU A 79 14.37 -6.99 13.93
CA GLU A 79 15.48 -7.38 14.79
C GLU A 79 15.05 -7.58 16.24
N GLU A 80 14.15 -6.73 16.74
CA GLU A 80 13.76 -6.80 18.14
C GLU A 80 12.66 -7.83 18.39
N LEU A 81 11.74 -8.06 17.46
CA LEU A 81 10.56 -8.89 17.75
C LEU A 81 10.57 -10.26 17.07
N PHE A 82 11.26 -10.44 15.94
CA PHE A 82 11.24 -11.70 15.21
C PHE A 82 12.57 -12.45 15.33
N LYS A 83 12.51 -13.75 15.64
CA LYS A 83 13.69 -14.61 15.65
C LYS A 83 14.03 -15.04 14.21
N ASN A 84 15.30 -14.87 13.83
CA ASN A 84 15.82 -15.26 12.51
C ASN A 84 15.04 -14.64 11.34
N ALA A 85 14.65 -13.37 11.48
CA ALA A 85 13.98 -12.63 10.41
C ALA A 85 14.85 -12.58 9.15
N GLN A 86 14.28 -12.95 8.01
CA GLN A 86 14.90 -12.69 6.71
C GLN A 86 14.62 -11.24 6.33
N ILE A 87 15.67 -10.51 5.96
CA ILE A 87 15.59 -9.08 5.62
C ILE A 87 15.88 -8.90 4.13
N CYS A 88 15.03 -8.15 3.44
CA CYS A 88 15.24 -7.75 2.06
C CYS A 88 14.99 -6.24 1.93
N THR A 89 16.06 -5.48 1.73
CA THR A 89 15.99 -4.03 1.52
C THR A 89 16.14 -3.68 0.05
N HIS A 90 15.62 -2.52 -0.34
CA HIS A 90 15.79 -1.98 -1.70
C HIS A 90 15.98 -0.46 -1.66
N PRO A 91 16.59 0.18 -2.68
CA PRO A 91 16.83 1.63 -2.68
C PRO A 91 15.57 2.48 -2.89
N GLY A 92 14.37 1.90 -2.96
CA GLY A 92 13.12 2.62 -3.20
C GLY A 92 12.56 3.32 -1.95
N LYS A 93 11.43 4.01 -2.12
CA LYS A 93 10.64 4.62 -1.02
C LYS A 93 9.51 3.68 -0.55
N HIS A 94 8.44 4.23 0.03
CA HIS A 94 7.18 3.52 0.31
C HIS A 94 6.49 3.13 -1.02
N PHE A 95 6.23 1.84 -1.27
CA PHE A 95 5.80 1.27 -2.57
C PHE A 95 4.51 1.87 -3.15
N PHE A 96 4.40 2.05 -4.50
CA PHE A 96 3.14 1.95 -5.30
C PHE A 96 3.34 1.81 -6.84
N THR A 97 3.66 0.60 -7.34
CA THR A 97 3.86 0.08 -8.74
C THR A 97 5.31 -0.27 -9.11
N ASN A 98 5.52 -1.46 -9.70
CA ASN A 98 6.85 -1.92 -10.14
C ASN A 98 7.28 -1.48 -11.55
N ILE A 99 6.44 -0.69 -12.24
CA ILE A 99 6.78 -0.10 -13.54
C ILE A 99 7.98 0.82 -13.35
N ALA A 100 9.02 0.78 -14.19
CA ALA A 100 10.19 1.66 -14.05
C ALA A 100 9.82 3.14 -14.29
N SER A 101 10.33 4.06 -13.46
CA SER A 101 9.97 5.49 -13.52
C SER A 101 10.25 6.16 -14.87
N LYS A 102 11.30 5.72 -15.58
CA LYS A 102 11.63 6.16 -16.95
C LYS A 102 10.59 5.78 -18.01
N SER A 103 9.66 4.87 -17.66
CA SER A 103 8.63 4.34 -18.56
C SER A 103 7.27 4.94 -18.30
N ILE A 104 7.17 5.97 -17.43
CA ILE A 104 5.94 6.74 -17.28
C ILE A 104 5.76 7.61 -18.52
N PRO A 105 4.67 7.47 -19.29
CA PRO A 105 4.43 8.34 -20.44
C PRO A 105 4.17 9.78 -20.00
N SER A 106 4.77 10.75 -20.67
CA SER A 106 4.51 12.19 -20.45
C SER A 106 3.03 12.56 -20.63
N GLU A 107 2.34 11.81 -21.48
CA GLU A 107 0.93 11.93 -21.82
C GLU A 107 0.02 11.52 -20.65
N PHE A 108 0.54 10.80 -19.65
CA PHE A 108 -0.22 10.42 -18.46
C PHE A 108 -0.69 11.63 -17.65
N SER A 109 -0.09 12.81 -17.86
CA SER A 109 -0.63 14.10 -17.38
C SER A 109 -2.09 14.34 -17.81
N LYS A 110 -2.55 13.77 -18.92
CA LYS A 110 -3.96 13.84 -19.38
C LYS A 110 -4.94 13.05 -18.50
N ALA A 111 -4.44 12.21 -17.58
CA ALA A 111 -5.28 11.46 -16.64
C ALA A 111 -6.13 12.38 -15.75
N THR A 112 -5.65 13.59 -15.41
CA THR A 112 -6.41 14.59 -14.62
C THR A 112 -7.75 14.92 -15.27
N LYS A 113 -7.76 15.16 -16.58
CA LYS A 113 -8.96 15.50 -17.35
C LYS A 113 -9.98 14.37 -17.38
N ILE A 114 -9.50 13.13 -17.51
CA ILE A 114 -10.36 11.95 -17.55
C ILE A 114 -10.97 11.70 -16.16
N ILE A 115 -10.16 11.76 -15.11
CA ILE A 115 -10.62 11.63 -13.72
C ILE A 115 -11.62 12.74 -13.37
N ALA A 116 -11.37 13.98 -13.81
CA ALA A 116 -12.29 15.09 -13.63
C ALA A 116 -13.68 14.80 -14.23
N ASN A 117 -13.72 14.32 -15.48
CA ASN A 117 -14.96 13.93 -16.14
C ASN A 117 -15.67 12.76 -15.42
N LEU A 118 -14.92 11.75 -14.98
CA LEU A 118 -15.46 10.57 -14.30
C LEU A 118 -16.04 10.89 -12.92
N THR A 119 -15.44 11.84 -12.21
CA THR A 119 -15.85 12.24 -10.85
C THR A 119 -16.81 13.42 -10.83
N GLY A 120 -17.08 14.04 -11.99
CA GLY A 120 -17.88 15.26 -12.13
C GLY A 120 -17.22 16.51 -11.52
N LYS A 121 -15.91 16.48 -11.30
CA LYS A 121 -15.15 17.57 -10.66
C LYS A 121 -14.48 18.47 -11.68
N LYS A 122 -14.16 19.70 -11.27
CA LYS A 122 -13.28 20.58 -12.05
C LYS A 122 -11.88 19.98 -12.10
N GLU A 123 -11.26 19.97 -13.28
CA GLU A 123 -9.90 19.43 -13.46
C GLU A 123 -8.87 20.10 -12.54
N ALA A 124 -9.01 21.40 -12.28
CA ALA A 124 -8.15 22.14 -11.36
C ALA A 124 -8.17 21.61 -9.90
N SER A 125 -9.16 20.80 -9.54
CA SER A 125 -9.29 20.16 -8.22
C SER A 125 -8.82 18.70 -8.22
N VAL A 126 -8.29 18.19 -9.32
CA VAL A 126 -7.84 16.81 -9.49
C VAL A 126 -6.32 16.77 -9.43
N MET A 127 -5.78 15.90 -8.59
CA MET A 127 -4.35 15.64 -8.47
C MET A 127 -4.08 14.17 -8.80
N VAL A 128 -3.04 13.93 -9.59
CA VAL A 128 -2.55 12.58 -9.91
C VAL A 128 -1.08 12.50 -9.50
N LEU A 129 -0.77 11.51 -8.67
CA LEU A 129 0.58 11.20 -8.25
C LEU A 129 0.93 9.79 -8.71
N VAL A 130 2.03 9.64 -9.46
CA VAL A 130 2.54 8.33 -9.89
C VAL A 130 3.83 8.04 -9.16
N ASN A 131 3.86 6.93 -8.41
CA ASN A 131 5.04 6.50 -7.68
C ASN A 131 5.61 5.23 -8.33
N ALA A 132 6.30 5.37 -9.45
CA ALA A 132 6.87 4.25 -10.20
C ALA A 132 8.28 3.86 -9.75
N GLY A 133 8.72 2.66 -10.13
CA GLY A 133 10.09 2.16 -9.99
C GLY A 133 10.27 1.23 -8.80
N ASN A 134 9.18 0.67 -8.29
CA ASN A 134 9.24 -0.15 -7.08
C ASN A 134 9.60 -1.62 -7.38
N VAL A 135 10.01 -2.36 -6.37
CA VAL A 135 10.13 -3.83 -6.45
C VAL A 135 8.82 -4.44 -5.94
N GLY A 136 8.32 -5.52 -6.52
CA GLY A 136 7.11 -6.15 -5.99
C GLY A 136 6.56 -7.23 -6.91
N CYS A 137 5.56 -7.96 -6.42
CA CYS A 137 4.86 -8.99 -7.16
C CYS A 137 3.34 -8.90 -6.96
N PHE A 138 2.59 -9.37 -7.95
CA PHE A 138 1.15 -9.56 -7.89
C PHE A 138 0.83 -11.01 -8.26
N GLY A 139 0.15 -11.73 -7.36
CA GLY A 139 -0.12 -13.16 -7.53
C GLY A 139 1.14 -14.02 -7.65
N GLY A 140 2.24 -13.62 -6.97
CA GLY A 140 3.52 -14.33 -7.04
C GLY A 140 4.36 -14.05 -8.30
N SER A 141 3.84 -13.28 -9.27
CA SER A 141 4.58 -12.86 -10.47
C SER A 141 5.12 -11.43 -10.32
N ASN A 142 6.35 -11.23 -10.80
CA ASN A 142 7.01 -9.92 -10.91
C ASN A 142 6.61 -9.13 -12.17
N ASP A 143 5.67 -9.64 -12.98
CA ASP A 143 5.13 -8.91 -14.12
C ASP A 143 4.56 -7.55 -13.66
N PRO A 144 4.46 -6.55 -14.55
CA PRO A 144 3.92 -5.23 -14.21
C PRO A 144 2.56 -5.32 -13.50
N PHE A 145 2.39 -4.56 -12.42
CA PHE A 145 1.13 -4.44 -11.70
C PHE A 145 0.92 -3.01 -11.19
N ILE A 146 -0.33 -2.64 -10.94
CA ILE A 146 -0.68 -1.32 -10.40
C ILE A 146 -1.55 -1.49 -9.16
N TYR A 147 -1.17 -0.77 -8.10
CA TYR A 147 -2.08 -0.45 -7.00
C TYR A 147 -2.32 1.05 -7.04
N ALA A 148 -3.59 1.46 -7.06
CA ALA A 148 -3.97 2.87 -7.10
C ALA A 148 -4.94 3.21 -5.96
N GLU A 149 -4.75 4.37 -5.34
CA GLU A 149 -5.70 4.92 -4.37
C GLU A 149 -6.44 6.11 -5.01
N LEU A 150 -7.76 6.00 -5.09
CA LEU A 150 -8.63 7.07 -5.55
C LEU A 150 -9.35 7.67 -4.35
N GLN A 151 -9.03 8.92 -4.03
CA GLN A 151 -9.63 9.63 -2.91
C GLN A 151 -10.47 10.79 -3.42
N SER A 152 -11.72 10.89 -2.95
CA SER A 152 -12.62 11.95 -3.40
C SER A 152 -13.68 12.29 -2.36
N VAL A 153 -13.72 13.54 -1.92
CA VAL A 153 -14.86 14.09 -1.16
C VAL A 153 -16.08 14.11 -2.08
N GLY A 154 -17.00 13.14 -1.91
CA GLY A 154 -18.08 12.87 -2.87
C GLY A 154 -17.60 12.41 -4.26
N GLY A 155 -18.49 12.15 -5.21
CA GLY A 155 -18.14 11.98 -6.62
C GLY A 155 -17.85 10.56 -7.13
N PHE A 156 -17.93 9.52 -6.28
CA PHE A 156 -17.96 8.12 -6.74
C PHE A 156 -19.41 7.63 -6.88
N THR A 157 -20.22 8.31 -7.70
CA THR A 157 -21.63 7.94 -7.91
C THR A 157 -21.78 6.59 -8.63
N ASP A 158 -20.80 6.23 -9.47
CA ASP A 158 -20.67 4.91 -10.09
C ASP A 158 -19.21 4.42 -9.97
N PRO A 159 -18.85 3.74 -8.86
CA PRO A 159 -17.51 3.23 -8.62
C PRO A 159 -17.00 2.26 -9.69
N ASN A 160 -17.89 1.47 -10.30
CA ASN A 160 -17.52 0.47 -11.30
C ASN A 160 -17.16 1.14 -12.63
N LYS A 161 -17.90 2.19 -13.02
CA LYS A 161 -17.55 2.99 -14.20
C LYS A 161 -16.21 3.69 -14.02
N VAL A 162 -15.97 4.30 -12.85
CA VAL A 162 -14.71 4.99 -12.55
C VAL A 162 -13.53 4.01 -12.60
N THR A 163 -13.62 2.88 -11.89
CA THR A 163 -12.54 1.88 -11.87
C THR A 163 -12.34 1.21 -13.23
N GLY A 164 -13.41 0.96 -14.00
CA GLY A 164 -13.34 0.44 -15.35
C GLY A 164 -12.56 1.34 -16.30
N GLU A 165 -12.87 2.64 -16.32
CA GLU A 165 -12.17 3.62 -17.17
C GLU A 165 -10.71 3.83 -16.74
N MET A 166 -10.43 3.83 -15.44
CA MET A 166 -9.04 3.87 -14.94
C MET A 166 -8.25 2.62 -15.34
N THR A 167 -8.88 1.45 -15.33
CA THR A 167 -8.25 0.20 -15.77
C THR A 167 -7.88 0.25 -17.26
N LYS A 168 -8.77 0.81 -18.09
CA LYS A 168 -8.47 1.03 -19.52
C LYS A 168 -7.27 1.95 -19.69
N LEU A 169 -7.23 3.06 -18.95
CA LEU A 169 -6.09 3.97 -18.98
C LEU A 169 -4.78 3.29 -18.60
N PHE A 170 -4.79 2.48 -17.55
CA PHE A 170 -3.61 1.73 -17.12
C PHE A 170 -3.15 0.71 -18.16
N THR A 171 -4.11 0.05 -18.81
CA THR A 171 -3.82 -0.90 -19.89
C THR A 171 -3.20 -0.18 -21.09
N GLU A 172 -3.80 0.93 -21.52
CA GLU A 172 -3.36 1.71 -22.68
C GLU A 172 -1.97 2.33 -22.48
N HIS A 173 -1.71 2.91 -21.31
CA HIS A 173 -0.51 3.71 -21.08
C HIS A 173 0.64 2.94 -20.42
N PHE A 174 0.35 1.85 -19.71
CA PHE A 174 1.37 1.06 -19.00
C PHE A 174 1.40 -0.41 -19.41
N GLY A 175 0.49 -0.87 -20.26
CA GLY A 175 0.43 -2.27 -20.69
C GLY A 175 0.06 -3.26 -19.57
N VAL A 176 -0.45 -2.75 -18.44
CA VAL A 176 -0.82 -3.59 -17.29
C VAL A 176 -2.24 -4.12 -17.51
N PRO A 177 -2.45 -5.45 -17.59
CA PRO A 177 -3.79 -6.01 -17.75
C PRO A 177 -4.61 -5.74 -16.49
N GLY A 178 -5.92 -5.50 -16.65
CA GLY A 178 -6.80 -5.21 -15.52
C GLY A 178 -6.82 -6.27 -14.42
N SER A 179 -6.50 -7.53 -14.75
CA SER A 179 -6.31 -8.61 -13.78
C SER A 179 -5.14 -8.41 -12.81
N ARG A 180 -4.25 -7.46 -13.07
CA ARG A 180 -3.08 -7.08 -12.25
C ARG A 180 -3.19 -5.66 -11.70
N VAL A 181 -4.42 -5.15 -11.60
CA VAL A 181 -4.72 -3.82 -11.05
C VAL A 181 -5.58 -3.96 -9.80
N TYR A 182 -5.17 -3.34 -8.71
CA TYR A 182 -6.03 -3.08 -7.55
C TYR A 182 -6.25 -1.59 -7.36
N MET A 183 -7.48 -1.23 -7.01
CA MET A 183 -7.89 0.14 -6.74
C MET A 183 -8.61 0.22 -5.40
N LYS A 184 -8.16 1.13 -4.55
CA LYS A 184 -8.83 1.47 -3.30
C LYS A 184 -9.54 2.81 -3.46
N LEU A 185 -10.85 2.84 -3.22
CA LEU A 185 -11.65 4.06 -3.26
C LEU A 185 -11.91 4.55 -1.84
N THR A 186 -11.67 5.83 -1.58
CA THR A 186 -11.90 6.45 -0.26
C THR A 186 -12.71 7.72 -0.40
N GLY A 187 -13.77 7.84 0.38
CA GLY A 187 -14.57 9.07 0.52
C GLY A 187 -14.24 9.82 1.81
N PRO A 188 -13.15 10.62 1.86
CA PRO A 188 -12.78 11.36 3.07
C PRO A 188 -13.82 12.43 3.43
N ASP A 189 -13.91 12.75 4.73
CA ASP A 189 -14.70 13.86 5.23
C ASP A 189 -14.15 15.19 4.70
N ALA A 190 -15.05 16.05 4.21
CA ALA A 190 -14.72 17.36 3.68
C ALA A 190 -14.00 18.25 4.73
N ASN A 191 -14.29 18.06 6.01
CA ASN A 191 -13.65 18.77 7.13
C ASN A 191 -12.23 18.27 7.45
N GLN A 192 -11.75 17.23 6.78
CA GLN A 192 -10.41 16.66 6.97
C GLN A 192 -9.47 16.96 5.78
N ILE A 193 -9.98 17.57 4.72
CA ILE A 193 -9.23 17.89 3.51
C ILE A 193 -9.16 19.41 3.36
N ALA A 194 -7.94 19.96 3.34
CA ALA A 194 -7.70 21.38 3.11
C ALA A 194 -7.07 21.62 1.72
N CYS A 195 -7.40 22.76 1.13
CA CYS A 195 -6.77 23.27 -0.09
C CYS A 195 -6.75 24.80 0.00
N ASP A 196 -5.62 25.43 -0.37
CA ASP A 196 -5.46 26.88 -0.31
C ASP A 196 -5.80 27.45 1.09
N GLY A 197 -5.30 26.77 2.13
CA GLY A 197 -5.50 27.14 3.53
C GLY A 197 -6.92 26.97 4.08
N LYS A 198 -7.86 26.39 3.32
CA LYS A 198 -9.27 26.23 3.72
C LYS A 198 -9.72 24.78 3.66
N LEU A 199 -10.51 24.36 4.65
CA LEU A 199 -11.21 23.07 4.64
C LEU A 199 -12.24 23.02 3.49
N LYS A 200 -12.55 21.81 3.02
CA LYS A 200 -13.50 21.59 1.92
C LYS A 200 -14.96 21.44 2.39
N GLY A 201 -15.18 21.28 3.71
CA GLY A 201 -16.50 21.16 4.35
C GLY A 201 -17.15 22.48 4.69
#